data_AF-A0AAW4WV78-F1
#
_entry.id   AF-A0AAW4WV78-F1
#
_cell.length_a   1.000
_cell.length_b   1.000
_cell.length_c   1.000
_cell.angle_alpha   90.00
_cell.angle_beta   90.00
_cell.angle_gamma   90.00
#
_symmetry.space_group_name_H-M   'P 1'
#
loop_
_entity.id
_entity.type
_entity.pdbx_description
1 polymer ?
#
loop_
_entity_poly.entity_id
_entity_poly.type
_entity_poly.pdbx_seq_one_letter_code
_entity_poly.pdbx_strand_id
1 'polypeptide(L)'
;MQPILCVGESYEERRKGIELDFAVGQVRDVTRDLSDEEAAKLIVAYEPIWAIGTGMVATPQSAQDAANAIRDDLKTTFGQK
;
A
#
# COMPACT_ATOMS: atom_id res chain seq x y z
N MET A 1 -15.88 8.45 11.15
CA MET A 1 -14.52 7.92 11.39
C MET A 1 -13.84 7.75 10.05
N GLN A 2 -12.53 8.02 9.95
CA GLN A 2 -11.76 7.87 8.72
C GLN A 2 -10.68 6.80 8.95
N PRO A 3 -10.78 5.61 8.31
CA PRO A 3 -9.84 4.52 8.56
C PRO A 3 -8.48 4.79 7.92
N ILE A 4 -7.42 4.34 8.61
CA ILE A 4 -6.06 4.28 8.08
C ILE A 4 -5.69 2.81 7.93
N LEU A 5 -5.50 2.37 6.69
CA LEU A 5 -5.02 1.03 6.36
C LEU A 5 -3.50 1.05 6.23
N CYS A 6 -2.81 0.45 7.19
CA CYS A 6 -1.38 0.23 7.13
C CYS A 6 -1.07 -0.99 6.25
N VAL A 7 -0.15 -0.82 5.30
CA VAL A 7 0.34 -1.87 4.40
C VAL A 7 1.85 -1.78 4.28
N GLY A 8 2.50 -2.90 4.00
CA GLY A 8 3.95 -2.94 3.87
C GLY A 8 4.48 -4.36 3.91
N GLU A 9 5.66 -4.51 3.32
CA GLU A 9 6.35 -5.76 3.16
C GLU A 9 7.38 -6.01 4.27
N SER A 10 7.63 -7.28 4.58
CA SER A 10 8.77 -7.75 5.34
C SER A 10 10.07 -7.63 4.55
N TYR A 11 11.19 -7.72 5.26
CA TYR A 11 12.51 -7.72 4.62
C TYR A 11 12.68 -8.88 3.61
N GLU A 12 12.06 -10.03 3.87
CA GLU A 12 12.15 -11.20 3.01
C GLU A 12 11.39 -11.01 1.69
N GLU A 13 10.22 -10.38 1.72
CA GLU A 13 9.47 -10.01 0.51
C GLU A 13 10.25 -9.02 -0.34
N ARG A 14 10.85 -8.00 0.29
CA ARG A 14 11.73 -7.04 -0.41
C ARG A 14 12.92 -7.73 -1.07
N ARG A 15 13.57 -8.68 -0.39
CA ARG A 15 14.70 -9.42 -0.97
C ARG A 15 14.33 -10.31 -2.16
N LYS A 16 13.05 -10.71 -2.24
CA LYS A 16 12.49 -11.44 -3.37
C LYS A 16 12.04 -10.52 -4.51
N GLY A 17 12.07 -9.20 -4.32
CA GLY A 17 11.64 -8.22 -5.33
C GLY A 17 10.12 -8.18 -5.51
N ILE A 18 9.36 -8.53 -4.48
CA ILE A 18 7.88 -8.58 -4.50
C ILE A 18 7.24 -7.54 -3.57
N GLU A 19 8.00 -6.53 -3.13
CA GLU A 19 7.56 -5.54 -2.15
C GLU A 19 6.29 -4.79 -2.58
N LEU A 20 6.24 -4.36 -3.85
CA LEU A 20 5.12 -3.60 -4.39
C LEU A 20 3.89 -4.49 -4.56
N ASP A 21 4.08 -5.69 -5.11
CA ASP A 21 2.99 -6.65 -5.31
C ASP A 21 2.37 -7.07 -3.98
N PHE A 22 3.20 -7.25 -2.94
CA PHE A 22 2.74 -7.60 -1.61
C PHE A 22 1.90 -6.47 -0.99
N ALA A 23 2.42 -5.23 -1.01
CA ALA A 23 1.69 -4.08 -0.46
C ALA A 23 0.38 -3.80 -1.22
N VAL A 24 0.39 -3.90 -2.56
CA VAL A 24 -0.82 -3.77 -3.38
C VAL A 24 -1.80 -4.91 -3.11
N GLY A 25 -1.32 -6.14 -2.93
CA GLY A 25 -2.14 -7.28 -2.53
C GLY A 25 -2.92 -7.03 -1.23
N GLN A 26 -2.25 -6.48 -0.21
CA GLN A 26 -2.89 -6.10 1.05
C GLN A 26 -3.97 -5.03 0.86
N VAL A 27 -3.73 -4.04 -0.02
CA VAL A 27 -4.75 -3.03 -0.36
C VAL A 27 -5.96 -3.68 -1.01
N ARG A 28 -5.75 -4.55 -2.01
CA ARG A 28 -6.84 -5.27 -2.71
C ARG A 28 -7.66 -6.13 -1.78
N ASP A 29 -7.01 -6.85 -0.87
CA ASP A 29 -7.69 -7.76 0.06
C ASP A 29 -8.70 -7.01 0.94
N VAL A 30 -8.42 -5.76 1.30
CA VAL A 30 -9.33 -4.92 2.09
C VAL A 30 -10.35 -4.22 1.19
N THR A 31 -9.92 -3.68 0.05
CA THR A 31 -10.78 -2.85 -0.79
C THR A 31 -11.81 -3.64 -1.60
N ARG A 32 -11.61 -4.95 -1.81
CA ARG A 32 -12.54 -5.82 -2.53
C ARG A 32 -13.97 -5.82 -1.96
N ASP A 33 -14.11 -5.58 -0.67
CA ASP A 33 -15.38 -5.62 0.07
C ASP A 33 -15.94 -4.21 0.33
N LEU A 34 -15.31 -3.16 -0.19
CA LEU A 34 -15.71 -1.76 0.00
C LEU A 34 -16.48 -1.21 -1.20
N SER A 35 -17.48 -0.39 -0.92
CA SER A 35 -18.09 0.48 -1.94
C SER A 35 -17.17 1.65 -2.33
N ASP A 36 -17.42 2.28 -3.48
CA ASP A 36 -16.68 3.48 -3.93
C ASP A 36 -16.68 4.60 -2.87
N GLU A 37 -17.81 4.78 -2.17
CA GLU A 37 -17.95 5.82 -1.14
C GLU A 37 -17.15 5.52 0.13
N GLU A 38 -16.97 4.24 0.46
CA GLU A 38 -16.13 3.78 1.57
C GLU A 38 -14.65 3.86 1.20
N ALA A 39 -14.30 3.39 -0.01
CA ALA A 39 -12.95 3.46 -0.55
C ALA A 39 -12.44 4.92 -0.67
N ALA A 40 -13.31 5.86 -1.05
CA ALA A 40 -12.98 7.29 -1.12
C ALA A 40 -12.60 7.91 0.24
N LYS A 41 -13.01 7.29 1.36
CA LYS A 41 -12.68 7.76 2.72
C LYS A 41 -11.44 7.07 3.27
N LEU A 42 -10.94 6.01 2.63
CA LEU A 42 -9.80 5.23 3.11
C LEU A 42 -8.50 6.02 2.95
N ILE A 43 -7.70 6.07 4.02
CA ILE A 43 -6.30 6.50 3.94
C ILE A 43 -5.44 5.24 3.90
N VAL A 44 -4.51 5.14 2.95
CA VAL A 44 -3.52 4.07 2.92
C VAL A 44 -2.18 4.60 3.41
N ALA A 45 -1.61 3.98 4.43
CA ALA A 45 -0.30 4.27 4.97
C ALA A 45 0.65 3.13 4.56
N TYR A 46 1.60 3.44 3.67
CA TYR A 46 2.66 2.49 3.32
C TYR A 46 3.79 2.57 4.36
N GLU A 47 3.98 1.47 5.08
CA GLU A 47 4.92 1.32 6.19
C GLU A 47 5.76 0.05 5.97
N PRO A 48 6.90 0.13 5.24
CA PRO A 48 7.76 -1.03 5.01
C PRO A 48 8.23 -1.60 6.36
N ILE A 49 7.85 -2.84 6.67
CA ILE A 49 7.98 -3.41 8.02
C ILE A 49 9.46 -3.44 8.45
N TRP A 50 10.35 -3.71 7.50
CA TRP A 50 11.80 -3.74 7.74
C TRP A 50 12.40 -2.37 8.13
N ALA A 51 11.69 -1.26 7.91
CA ALA A 51 12.12 0.09 8.29
C ALA A 51 11.59 0.53 9.68
N ILE A 52 10.66 -0.23 10.29
CA ILE A 52 10.03 0.14 11.55
C ILE A 52 10.98 -0.13 12.72
N GLY A 53 11.47 0.93 13.36
CA GLY A 53 12.30 0.82 14.58
C GLY A 53 13.69 0.20 14.37
N THR A 54 14.11 -0.03 13.13
CA THR A 54 15.41 -0.66 12.81
C THR A 54 16.53 0.34 12.56
N GLY A 55 16.20 1.63 12.41
CA GLY A 55 17.12 2.67 11.98
C GLY A 55 17.45 2.62 10.48
N MET A 56 16.99 1.60 9.76
CA MET A 56 17.00 1.56 8.29
C MET A 56 15.79 2.33 7.77
N VAL A 57 15.99 3.19 6.78
CA VAL A 57 14.94 4.06 6.25
C VAL A 57 14.75 3.78 4.77
N ALA A 58 13.48 3.63 4.35
CA ALA A 58 13.14 3.58 2.93
C ALA A 58 13.57 4.87 2.23
N THR A 59 14.13 4.76 1.03
CA THR A 59 14.48 5.95 0.26
C THR A 59 13.20 6.69 -0.15
N PRO A 60 13.25 8.03 -0.38
CA PRO A 60 12.10 8.76 -0.90
C PRO A 60 11.56 8.18 -2.21
N GLN A 61 12.44 7.66 -3.07
CA GLN A 61 12.03 6.99 -4.31
C GLN A 61 11.24 5.71 -4.02
N SER A 62 11.73 4.85 -3.14
CA SER A 62 11.02 3.62 -2.76
C SER A 62 9.63 3.91 -2.16
N ALA A 63 9.51 4.98 -1.37
CA ALA A 63 8.21 5.41 -0.86
C ALA A 63 7.28 5.92 -1.99
N GLN A 64 7.83 6.67 -2.95
CA GLN A 64 7.08 7.18 -4.10
C GLN A 64 6.61 6.04 -5.02
N ASP A 65 7.46 5.03 -5.25
CA ASP A 65 7.14 3.86 -6.08
C ASP A 65 5.97 3.07 -5.47
N ALA A 66 6.00 2.83 -4.15
CA ALA A 66 4.90 2.19 -3.44
C ALA A 66 3.61 3.02 -3.48
N ALA A 67 3.69 4.32 -3.24
CA ALA A 67 2.54 5.21 -3.32
C ALA A 67 1.92 5.25 -4.73
N ASN A 68 2.75 5.20 -5.78
CA ASN A 68 2.28 5.12 -7.16
C ASN A 68 1.59 3.78 -7.46
N ALA A 69 2.23 2.67 -7.10
CA ALA A 69 1.67 1.33 -7.32
C ALA A 69 0.29 1.17 -6.65
N ILE A 70 0.17 1.59 -5.39
CA ILE A 70 -1.10 1.58 -4.65
C ILE A 70 -2.14 2.48 -5.34
N ARG A 71 -1.75 3.69 -5.76
CA ARG A 71 -2.68 4.62 -6.39
C ARG A 71 -3.17 4.12 -7.75
N ASP A 72 -2.30 3.50 -8.53
CA ASP A 72 -2.65 2.97 -9.85
C ASP A 72 -3.55 1.74 -9.73
N ASP A 73 -3.37 0.92 -8.70
CA ASP A 73 -4.30 -0.14 -8.35
C ASP A 73 -5.69 0.39 -7.98
N LEU A 74 -5.75 1.40 -7.11
CA LEU A 74 -7.02 2.03 -6.72
C LEU A 74 -7.72 2.71 -7.90
N LYS A 75 -6.98 3.36 -8.81
CA LYS A 75 -7.54 3.90 -10.06
C LYS A 75 -8.11 2.79 -10.95
N THR A 76 -7.42 1.64 -11.04
CA THR A 76 -7.90 0.51 -11.84
C THR A 76 -9.19 -0.08 -11.24
N THR A 77 -9.23 -0.17 -9.91
CA THR A 77 -10.35 -0.76 -9.17
C THR A 77 -11.58 0.14 -9.11
N PHE A 78 -11.39 1.45 -8.87
CA PHE A 78 -12.48 2.41 -8.58
C PHE A 78 -12.57 3.59 -9.55
N GLY A 79 -11.59 3.77 -10.43
CA GLY A 79 -11.47 4.96 -11.30
C GLY A 79 -12.23 4.89 -12.63
N GLN A 80 -12.90 3.77 -12.96
CA GLN A 80 -13.78 3.70 -14.13
C GLN A 80 -15.16 4.27 -13.80
N LYS A 81 -15.31 5.60 -13.87
CA LYS A 81 -16.58 6.29 -14.09
C LYS A 81 -16.40 7.46 -15.04
#